data_AF-A0A1H9UV08-F1
#
_entry.id   AF-A0A1H9UV08-F1
#
_cell.length_a   1.000
_cell.length_b   1.000
_cell.length_c   1.000
_cell.angle_alpha   90.00
_cell.angle_beta   90.00
_cell.angle_gamma   90.00
#
_symmetry.space_group_name_H-M   'P 1'
#
loop_
_entity.id
_entity.type
_entity.pdbx_description
1 polymer ?
#
loop_
_entity_poly.entity_id
_entity_poly.type
_entity_poly.pdbx_seq_one_letter_code
_entity_poly.pdbx_strand_id
1 'polypeptide(L)'
;MFKYLLLKSIHDLSVVDLVERSKYDMSFKYFLDMAPEDKVIDPSLLTKFRKLRLQGVSLLDMLIGKMVEIALEKGNIKIKTIIVELHIQRHVIIRNPRKIIYKRNQKVFEKQSIKSMNR
;
A
#
# COMPACT_ATOMS: atom_id res chain seq x y z
N MET A 1 7.67 -7.97 -9.45
CA MET A 1 6.74 -8.43 -8.39
C MET A 1 5.98 -7.32 -7.66
N PHE A 2 6.61 -6.27 -7.12
CA PHE A 2 5.87 -5.18 -6.43
C PHE A 2 4.85 -4.48 -7.34
N LYS A 3 5.19 -4.27 -8.62
CA LYS A 3 4.29 -3.71 -9.62
C LYS A 3 2.97 -4.50 -9.77
N TYR A 4 3.02 -5.84 -9.73
CA TYR A 4 1.81 -6.69 -9.73
C TYR A 4 0.96 -6.49 -8.47
N LEU A 5 1.57 -6.33 -7.30
CA LEU A 5 0.83 -6.04 -6.06
C LEU A 5 0.14 -4.67 -6.12
N LEU A 6 0.77 -3.70 -6.77
CA LEU A 6 0.21 -2.37 -6.94
C LEU A 6 -0.98 -2.40 -7.90
N LEU A 7 -0.83 -3.04 -9.06
CA LEU A 7 -1.94 -3.30 -9.99
C LEU A 7 -3.12 -4.01 -9.31
N LYS A 8 -2.82 -5.01 -8.48
CA LYS A 8 -3.83 -5.70 -7.68
C LYS A 8 -4.59 -4.74 -6.76
N SER A 9 -3.89 -3.81 -6.10
CA SER A 9 -4.50 -2.84 -5.18
C SER A 9 -5.32 -1.76 -5.88
N ILE A 10 -5.03 -1.47 -7.15
CA ILE A 10 -5.73 -0.44 -7.93
C ILE A 10 -7.02 -1.02 -8.53
N HIS A 11 -6.98 -2.27 -9.00
CA HIS A 11 -8.09 -2.89 -9.74
C HIS A 11 -8.93 -3.88 -8.91
N ASP A 12 -8.60 -4.09 -7.63
CA ASP A 12 -9.27 -5.06 -6.73
C ASP A 12 -9.46 -6.46 -7.36
N LEU A 13 -8.51 -6.89 -8.19
CA LEU A 13 -8.55 -8.18 -8.89
C LEU A 13 -7.98 -9.33 -8.06
N SER A 14 -8.42 -10.56 -8.34
CA SER A 14 -7.76 -11.75 -7.82
C SER A 14 -6.37 -11.92 -8.47
N VAL A 15 -5.50 -12.68 -7.83
CA VAL A 15 -4.13 -12.91 -8.34
C VAL A 15 -4.16 -13.66 -9.68
N VAL A 16 -5.13 -14.56 -9.85
CA VAL A 16 -5.32 -15.33 -11.09
C VAL A 16 -5.83 -14.41 -12.19
N ASP A 17 -6.86 -13.63 -11.91
CA ASP A 17 -7.47 -12.70 -12.88
C ASP A 17 -6.47 -11.61 -13.30
N LEU A 18 -5.61 -11.16 -12.38
CA LEU A 18 -4.56 -10.20 -12.70
C LEU A 18 -3.55 -10.78 -13.69
N VAL A 19 -3.12 -12.03 -13.47
CA VAL A 19 -2.19 -12.73 -14.37
C VAL A 19 -2.83 -12.93 -15.74
N GLU A 20 -4.08 -13.37 -15.78
CA GLU A 20 -4.82 -13.56 -17.02
C GLU A 20 -4.99 -12.24 -17.78
N ARG A 21 -5.41 -11.17 -17.11
CA ARG A 21 -5.58 -9.85 -17.73
C ARG A 21 -4.25 -9.26 -18.21
N SER A 22 -3.16 -9.48 -17.48
CA SER A 22 -1.82 -9.03 -17.89
C SER A 22 -1.25 -9.73 -19.12
N LYS A 23 -1.85 -10.86 -19.56
CA LYS A 23 -1.48 -11.48 -20.84
C LYS A 23 -1.94 -10.65 -22.03
N TYR A 24 -3.09 -10.00 -21.90
CA TYR A 24 -3.77 -9.34 -23.02
C TYR A 24 -3.72 -7.80 -22.92
N ASP A 25 -3.65 -7.25 -21.71
CA ASP A 25 -3.65 -5.80 -21.51
C ASP A 25 -2.25 -5.21 -21.72
N MET A 26 -2.09 -4.49 -22.83
CA MET A 26 -0.84 -3.80 -23.18
C MET A 26 -0.44 -2.76 -22.13
N SER A 27 -1.41 -2.14 -21.45
CA SER A 27 -1.16 -1.14 -20.40
C SER A 27 -0.49 -1.80 -19.19
N PHE A 28 -0.90 -3.03 -18.87
CA PHE A 28 -0.30 -3.79 -17.78
C PHE A 28 1.11 -4.22 -18.16
N LYS A 29 1.33 -4.66 -19.40
CA LYS A 29 2.69 -5.01 -19.88
C LYS A 29 3.64 -3.82 -19.86
N TYR A 30 3.18 -2.66 -20.33
CA TYR A 30 3.96 -1.41 -20.26
C TYR A 30 4.31 -1.05 -18.81
N PHE A 31 3.33 -1.10 -17.91
CA PHE A 31 3.56 -0.81 -16.49
C PHE A 31 4.55 -1.79 -15.85
N LEU A 32 4.51 -3.06 -16.26
CA LEU A 32 5.36 -4.13 -15.76
C LEU A 32 6.77 -4.15 -16.37
N ASP A 33 7.06 -3.25 -17.32
CA ASP A 33 8.27 -3.25 -18.16
C ASP A 33 8.50 -4.61 -18.88
N MET A 34 7.42 -5.21 -19.38
CA MET A 34 7.46 -6.49 -20.11
C MET A 34 7.21 -6.27 -21.60
N ALA A 35 7.89 -7.04 -22.46
CA ALA A 35 7.60 -7.02 -23.88
C ALA A 35 6.20 -7.62 -24.15
N PRO A 36 5.51 -7.21 -25.23
CA PRO A 36 4.22 -7.77 -25.63
C PRO A 36 4.28 -9.29 -25.87
N GLU A 37 5.46 -9.84 -26.18
CA GLU A 37 5.67 -11.27 -26.42
C GLU A 37 6.08 -12.05 -25.16
N ASP A 38 6.50 -11.34 -24.10
CA ASP A 38 7.00 -12.00 -22.89
C ASP A 38 5.88 -12.77 -22.16
N LYS A 39 6.26 -13.95 -21.66
CA LYS A 39 5.39 -14.77 -20.83
C LYS A 39 5.17 -14.10 -19.47
N VAL A 40 3.90 -14.06 -19.06
CA VAL A 40 3.50 -13.55 -17.76
C VAL A 40 3.98 -14.50 -16.66
N ILE A 41 4.31 -13.94 -15.50
CA ILE A 41 4.72 -14.67 -14.28
C ILE A 41 3.62 -15.66 -13.83
N ASP A 42 4.05 -16.81 -13.31
CA ASP A 42 3.13 -17.79 -12.74
C ASP A 42 2.36 -17.26 -11.51
N PRO A 43 1.04 -17.50 -11.41
CA PRO A 43 0.23 -17.09 -10.26
C PRO A 43 0.73 -17.66 -8.91
N SER A 44 1.37 -18.82 -8.96
CA SER A 44 1.93 -19.48 -7.79
C SER A 44 3.07 -18.67 -7.16
N LEU A 45 3.88 -17.99 -7.98
CA LEU A 45 4.98 -17.12 -7.53
C LEU A 45 4.45 -15.88 -6.81
N LEU A 46 3.36 -15.29 -7.30
CA LEU A 46 2.69 -14.16 -6.63
C LEU A 46 2.12 -14.56 -5.27
N THR A 47 1.57 -15.77 -5.17
CA THR A 47 1.02 -16.30 -3.92
C THR A 47 2.13 -16.59 -2.91
N LYS A 48 3.24 -17.21 -3.35
CA LYS A 48 4.44 -17.43 -2.52
C LYS A 48 5.03 -16.11 -2.04
N PHE A 49 5.14 -15.12 -2.92
CA PHE A 49 5.65 -13.80 -2.60
C PHE A 49 4.81 -13.06 -1.55
N ARG A 50 3.47 -13.19 -1.60
CA ARG A 50 2.58 -12.61 -0.59
C ARG A 50 2.78 -13.26 0.79
N LYS A 51 2.92 -14.59 0.84
CA LYS A 51 3.11 -15.32 2.11
C LYS A 51 4.48 -15.02 2.72
N LEU A 52 5.53 -15.04 1.91
CA LEU A 52 6.91 -14.82 2.37
C LEU A 52 7.17 -13.36 2.76
N ARG A 53 6.53 -12.38 2.11
CA ARG A 53 6.69 -10.96 2.46
C ARG A 53 6.08 -10.56 3.81
N LEU A 54 5.04 -11.24 4.27
CA LEU A 54 4.37 -10.91 5.53
C LEU A 54 5.12 -11.42 6.77
N GLN A 55 6.13 -12.28 6.58
CA GLN A 55 6.93 -12.82 7.69
C GLN A 55 8.09 -11.90 8.09
N GLY A 56 8.60 -11.07 7.17
CA GLY A 56 9.72 -10.16 7.40
C GLY A 56 9.25 -8.73 7.60
N VAL A 57 9.09 -8.31 8.86
CA VAL A 57 8.88 -6.91 9.24
C VAL A 57 10.17 -6.13 8.96
N SER A 58 10.35 -5.68 7.70
CA SER A 58 11.39 -4.71 7.31
C SER A 58 11.15 -4.08 5.93
N LEU A 59 10.18 -4.58 5.13
CA LEU A 59 9.91 -4.05 3.80
C LEU A 59 9.36 -2.61 3.84
N LEU A 60 8.50 -2.29 4.82
CA LEU A 60 8.02 -0.92 5.00
C LEU A 60 9.18 0.02 5.33
N ASP A 61 10.07 -0.39 6.23
CA ASP A 61 11.19 0.42 6.69
C ASP A 61 12.20 0.68 5.56
N MET A 62 12.45 -0.34 4.73
CA MET A 62 13.27 -0.21 3.53
C MET A 62 12.63 0.71 2.47
N LEU A 63 11.30 0.63 2.27
CA LEU A 63 10.57 1.53 1.37
C LEU A 63 10.60 2.98 1.88
N ILE A 64 10.47 3.17 3.19
CA ILE A 64 10.57 4.48 3.82
C ILE A 64 11.97 5.05 3.66
N GLY A 65 13.01 4.25 3.86
CA GLY A 65 14.40 4.64 3.60
C GLY A 65 14.59 5.13 2.16
N LYS A 66 14.12 4.35 1.17
CA LYS A 66 14.18 4.76 -0.24
C LYS A 66 13.34 6.00 -0.57
N MET A 67 12.18 6.17 0.06
CA MET A 67 11.37 7.38 -0.14
C MET A 67 12.05 8.62 0.44
N VAL A 68 12.74 8.49 1.56
CA VAL A 68 13.53 9.57 2.17
C VAL A 68 14.74 9.91 1.29
N GLU A 69 15.41 8.91 0.74
CA GLU A 69 16.52 9.06 -0.20
C GLU A 69 16.08 9.82 -1.47
N ILE A 70 15.00 9.39 -2.12
CA ILE A 70 14.43 10.07 -3.29
C ILE A 70 13.95 11.49 -2.95
N ALA A 71 13.41 11.70 -1.75
CA ALA A 71 12.98 13.03 -1.29
C ALA A 71 14.16 13.98 -1.07
N LEU A 72 15.32 13.46 -0.65
CA LEU A 72 16.57 14.21 -0.53
C LEU A 72 17.14 14.55 -1.91
N GLU A 73 17.18 13.59 -2.83
CA GLU A 73 17.65 13.81 -4.22
C GLU A 73 16.81 14.88 -4.94
N LYS A 74 15.50 14.89 -4.72
CA LYS A 74 14.58 15.86 -5.34
C LYS A 74 14.44 17.19 -4.59
N GLY A 75 15.14 17.38 -3.47
CA GLY A 75 15.15 18.64 -2.70
C GLY A 75 13.85 18.99 -1.95
N ASN A 76 12.90 18.06 -1.83
CA ASN A 76 11.58 18.33 -1.29
C ASN A 76 11.48 18.02 0.22
N ILE A 77 12.00 18.92 1.06
CA ILE A 77 12.08 18.78 2.53
C ILE A 77 10.70 18.49 3.16
N LYS A 78 9.62 19.09 2.62
CA LYS A 78 8.24 18.88 3.11
C LYS A 78 7.79 17.42 3.00
N ILE A 79 8.19 16.73 1.94
CA ILE A 79 7.77 15.34 1.68
C ILE A 79 8.47 14.40 2.67
N LYS A 80 9.76 14.65 2.98
CA LYS A 80 10.53 13.89 3.97
C LYS A 80 9.86 13.92 5.35
N THR A 81 9.44 15.10 5.82
CA THR A 81 8.81 15.25 7.14
C THR A 81 7.48 14.48 7.24
N ILE A 82 6.63 14.57 6.21
CA ILE A 82 5.34 13.86 6.16
C ILE A 82 5.54 12.34 6.18
N ILE A 83 6.53 11.81 5.45
CA ILE A 83 6.83 10.37 5.41
C ILE A 83 7.25 9.86 6.79
N VAL A 84 8.16 10.57 7.47
CA VAL A 84 8.65 10.20 8.80
C VAL A 84 7.51 10.25 9.83
N GLU A 85 6.69 11.29 9.78
CA GLU A 85 5.57 11.46 10.71
C GLU A 85 4.52 10.34 10.56
N LEU A 86 4.17 9.97 9.32
CA LEU A 86 3.26 8.86 9.04
C LEU A 86 3.83 7.51 9.53
N HIS A 87 5.14 7.29 9.44
CA HIS A 87 5.79 6.08 9.96
C HIS A 87 5.69 6.00 11.49
N ILE A 88 6.03 7.08 12.19
CA ILE A 88 5.94 7.16 13.66
C ILE A 88 4.48 6.93 14.10
N GLN A 89 3.53 7.61 13.45
CA GLN A 89 2.10 7.43 13.75
C GLN A 89 1.64 5.98 13.55
N ARG A 90 2.07 5.30 12.48
CA ARG A 90 1.77 3.87 12.26
C ARG A 90 2.31 2.98 13.36
N HIS A 91 3.55 3.18 13.79
CA HIS A 91 4.13 2.40 14.88
C HIS A 91 3.40 2.62 16.21
N VAL A 92 2.97 3.86 16.49
CA VAL A 92 2.18 4.19 17.69
C VAL A 92 0.80 3.51 17.64
N ILE A 93 0.15 3.49 16.47
CA ILE A 93 -1.12 2.79 16.23
C ILE A 93 -0.98 1.28 16.47
N ILE A 94 0.03 0.64 15.87
CA ILE A 94 0.26 -0.81 16.01
C ILE A 94 0.60 -1.17 17.46
N ARG A 95 1.44 -0.37 18.13
CA ARG A 95 1.86 -0.62 19.52
C ARG A 95 0.76 -0.38 20.55
N ASN A 96 -0.20 0.50 20.28
CA ASN A 96 -1.23 0.86 21.27
C ASN A 96 -2.65 0.89 20.67
N PRO A 97 -3.24 -0.30 20.39
CA PRO A 97 -4.53 -0.41 19.72
C PRO A 97 -5.70 0.18 20.52
N ARG A 98 -5.61 0.24 21.86
CA ARG A 98 -6.64 0.82 22.73
C ARG A 98 -6.87 2.32 22.46
N LYS A 99 -5.80 3.08 22.20
CA LYS A 99 -5.91 4.51 21.86
C LYS A 99 -6.67 4.75 20.55
N ILE A 100 -6.64 3.80 19.61
CA ILE A 100 -7.38 3.89 18.34
C ILE A 100 -8.88 3.72 18.58
N ILE A 101 -9.24 2.71 19.38
CA ILE A 101 -10.65 2.40 19.69
C ILE A 101 -11.28 3.61 20.37
N TYR A 102 -10.59 4.21 21.34
CA TYR A 102 -11.08 5.41 22.03
C TYR A 102 -11.27 6.61 21.07
N LYS A 103 -10.26 6.92 20.22
CA LYS A 103 -10.37 8.00 19.21
C LYS A 103 -11.48 7.75 18.18
N ARG A 104 -11.69 6.50 17.76
CA ARG A 104 -12.78 6.15 16.84
C ARG A 104 -14.13 6.36 17.49
N ASN A 105 -14.30 5.90 18.73
CA ASN A 105 -15.53 6.07 19.48
C ASN A 105 -15.87 7.55 19.64
N GLN A 106 -14.90 8.38 20.02
CA GLN A 106 -15.08 9.83 20.16
C GLN A 106 -15.56 10.50 18.86
N LYS A 107 -14.95 10.17 17.71
CA LYS A 107 -15.39 10.65 16.40
C LYS A 107 -16.78 10.16 15.99
N VAL A 108 -17.16 8.95 16.40
CA VAL A 108 -18.51 8.40 16.14
C VAL A 108 -19.54 9.18 16.96
N PHE A 109 -19.26 9.48 18.22
CA PHE A 109 -20.13 10.29 19.07
C PHE A 109 -20.30 11.71 18.51
N GLU A 110 -19.21 12.36 18.08
CA GLU A 110 -19.27 13.68 17.43
C GLU A 110 -20.15 13.66 16.18
N LYS A 111 -19.98 12.64 15.32
CA LYS A 111 -20.80 12.50 14.09
C LYS A 111 -22.27 12.24 14.38
N GLN A 112 -22.59 11.46 15.41
CA GLN A 112 -23.97 11.22 15.83
C GLN A 112 -24.63 12.49 16.37
N SER A 113 -23.88 13.28 17.15
CA SER A 113 -24.35 14.56 17.69
C SER A 113 -24.60 15.61 16.59
N ILE A 114 -23.72 15.69 15.58
CA ILE A 114 -23.94 16.56 14.42
C ILE A 114 -25.16 16.10 13.60
N LYS A 115 -25.39 14.79 13.49
CA LYS A 115 -26.53 14.24 12.75
C LYS A 115 -27.87 14.44 13.48
N SER A 116 -27.85 14.54 14.82
CA SER A 116 -29.03 14.91 15.62
C SER A 116 -29.31 16.41 15.66
N MET A 117 -28.32 17.26 15.40
CA MET A 117 -28.48 18.72 15.30
C MET A 117 -29.00 19.19 13.93
N ASN A 118 -28.81 18.38 12.88
CA ASN A 118 -29.24 18.65 11.50
C ASN A 118 -30.55 17.93 11.11
N ARG A 119 -31.34 17.45 12.09
CA ARG A 119 -32.69 16.89 11.92
C ARG A 119 -33.67 17.74 12.69
#